data_AF-A0A4C2EJ74-F1
#
_entry.id   AF-A0A4C2EJ74-F1
#
_cell.length_a   1.000
_cell.length_b   1.000
_cell.length_c   1.000
_cell.angle_alpha   90.00
_cell.angle_beta   90.00
_cell.angle_gamma   90.00
#
_symmetry.space_group_name_H-M   'P 1'
#
loop_
_entity.id
_entity.type
_entity.pdbx_description
1 polymer ?
#
loop_
_entity_poly.entity_id
_entity_poly.type
_entity_poly.pdbx_seq_one_letter_code
_entity_poly.pdbx_strand_id
1 'polypeptide(L)'
;MMAHQGLETYRTRSTVIEAVRSLIDDAEESVTLAVPKAALATFAPQLRAAIERDVLVLVLVHGETTASTPAYDDIATAVRTIGNGITPLLVTADVKRGLTGHDRVLTEPDGDYQATVFDSENLAHDEFTMFLGVHWLMGTERYVASVGSFPQTFSAFEFAVLTAALALRDKIPITASAAVVSTADGTETTISGPVVNVRQSLVYPASSSNPAERSITVETDDGPVTVGGNGATKEAYECRDITLDRDDRQ
;
A
#
# COMPACT_ATOMS: atom_id res chain seq x y z
N MET A 1 -10.57 -26.25 -15.97
CA MET A 1 -9.49 -26.57 -15.01
C MET A 1 -9.63 -25.55 -13.89
N MET A 2 -10.18 -25.94 -12.74
CA MET A 2 -10.44 -25.00 -11.64
C MET A 2 -9.12 -24.64 -10.99
N ALA A 3 -8.76 -23.36 -11.00
CA ALA A 3 -7.59 -22.87 -10.27
C ALA A 3 -7.79 -23.21 -8.79
N HIS A 4 -6.81 -23.89 -8.17
CA HIS A 4 -6.77 -23.99 -6.72
C HIS A 4 -6.59 -22.57 -6.19
N GLN A 5 -7.67 -21.94 -5.69
CA GLN A 5 -7.51 -20.86 -4.71
C GLN A 5 -6.92 -21.50 -3.46
N GLY A 6 -5.59 -21.50 -3.39
CA GLY A 6 -4.82 -22.26 -2.43
C GLY A 6 -4.54 -21.44 -1.19
N LEU A 7 -5.08 -21.88 -0.05
CA LEU A 7 -4.50 -21.54 1.25
C LEU A 7 -3.42 -22.58 1.55
N GLU A 8 -2.18 -22.13 1.70
CA GLU A 8 -1.06 -23.00 2.08
C GLU A 8 -0.53 -22.59 3.44
N THR A 9 -0.32 -23.56 4.34
CA THR A 9 0.17 -23.29 5.70
C THR A 9 1.63 -23.69 5.83
N TYR A 10 2.47 -22.73 6.20
CA TYR A 10 3.90 -22.91 6.46
C TYR A 10 4.18 -22.78 7.95
N ARG A 11 4.94 -23.76 8.49
CA ARG A 11 5.33 -23.81 9.91
C ARG A 11 6.83 -23.60 10.12
N THR A 12 7.62 -23.70 9.05
CA THR A 12 9.07 -23.56 9.15
C THR A 12 9.48 -22.13 8.82
N ARG A 13 10.36 -21.55 9.64
CA ARG A 13 10.90 -20.20 9.42
C ARG A 13 11.48 -20.00 8.02
N SER A 14 12.23 -20.97 7.50
CA SER A 14 12.82 -20.88 6.15
C SER A 14 11.75 -20.82 5.07
N THR A 15 10.71 -21.65 5.14
CA THR A 15 9.63 -21.63 4.14
C THR A 15 8.83 -20.34 4.19
N VAL A 16 8.61 -19.77 5.39
CA VAL A 16 7.96 -18.45 5.51
C VAL A 16 8.83 -17.34 4.93
N ILE A 17 10.13 -17.34 5.20
CA ILE A 17 11.06 -16.34 4.63
C ILE A 17 11.06 -16.41 3.11
N GLU A 18 11.17 -17.61 2.52
CA GLU A 18 11.17 -17.78 1.07
C GLU A 18 9.83 -17.36 0.45
N ALA A 19 8.70 -17.63 1.13
CA ALA A 19 7.38 -17.18 0.68
C ALA A 19 7.27 -15.64 0.64
N VAL A 20 7.71 -14.96 1.71
CA VAL A 20 7.72 -13.49 1.77
C VAL A 20 8.62 -12.91 0.68
N ARG A 21 9.78 -13.52 0.44
CA ARG A 21 10.71 -13.10 -0.63
C ARG A 21 10.07 -13.22 -2.01
N SER A 22 9.49 -14.37 -2.32
CA SER A 22 8.79 -14.59 -3.60
C SER A 22 7.67 -13.57 -3.80
N LEU A 23 6.86 -13.31 -2.77
CA LEU A 23 5.78 -12.32 -2.87
C LEU A 23 6.30 -10.90 -3.19
N ILE A 24 7.43 -10.50 -2.62
CA ILE A 24 8.05 -9.19 -2.91
C ILE A 24 8.70 -9.18 -4.31
N ASP A 25 9.37 -10.26 -4.69
CA ASP A 25 10.03 -10.38 -5.98
C ASP A 25 9.02 -10.39 -7.14
N ASP A 26 7.86 -11.01 -6.95
CA ASP A 26 6.80 -11.11 -7.95
C ASP A 26 5.87 -9.88 -8.00
N ALA A 27 6.01 -8.92 -7.07
CA ALA A 27 5.18 -7.73 -7.04
C ALA A 27 5.49 -6.78 -8.19
N GLU A 28 4.44 -6.26 -8.83
CA GLU A 28 4.51 -5.37 -9.99
C GLU A 28 4.11 -3.93 -9.68
N GLU A 29 3.14 -3.74 -8.78
CA GLU A 29 2.59 -2.43 -8.42
C GLU A 29 2.86 -2.08 -6.95
N SER A 30 2.73 -3.06 -6.04
CA SER A 30 2.89 -2.77 -4.62
C SER A 30 3.24 -3.93 -3.71
N VAL A 31 3.85 -3.56 -2.59
CA VAL A 31 4.09 -4.42 -1.44
C VAL A 31 3.63 -3.71 -0.18
N THR A 32 2.81 -4.39 0.62
CA THR A 32 2.58 -4.03 2.02
C THR A 32 3.24 -5.08 2.89
N LEU A 33 4.08 -4.67 3.84
CA LEU A 33 4.86 -5.56 4.69
C LEU A 33 4.75 -5.15 6.17
N ALA A 34 4.26 -6.04 7.03
CA ALA A 34 4.35 -5.93 8.49
C ALA A 34 5.28 -7.02 9.03
N VAL A 35 6.40 -6.63 9.66
CA VAL A 35 7.39 -7.59 10.17
C VAL A 35 8.01 -7.16 11.50
N PRO A 36 8.48 -8.13 12.31
CA PRO A 36 9.35 -7.84 13.43
C PRO A 36 10.59 -7.08 12.98
N LYS A 37 11.00 -6.10 13.79
CA LYS A 37 12.21 -5.32 13.55
C LYS A 37 13.48 -6.17 13.35
N ALA A 38 13.58 -7.31 14.04
CA ALA A 38 14.69 -8.25 13.88
C ALA A 38 14.72 -8.98 12.53
N ALA A 39 13.58 -9.04 11.82
CA ALA A 39 13.45 -9.75 10.56
C ALA A 39 13.69 -8.86 9.33
N LEU A 40 13.50 -7.53 9.43
CA LEU A 40 13.52 -6.61 8.28
C LEU A 40 14.78 -6.75 7.39
N ALA A 41 15.97 -6.88 8.00
CA ALA A 41 17.21 -7.01 7.25
C ALA A 41 17.25 -8.24 6.32
N THR A 42 16.45 -9.27 6.62
CA THR A 42 16.33 -10.50 5.83
C THR A 42 15.69 -10.26 4.46
N PHE A 43 14.83 -9.23 4.36
CA PHE A 43 14.03 -8.88 3.18
C PHE A 43 14.55 -7.63 2.46
N ALA A 44 15.54 -6.94 3.03
CA ALA A 44 16.10 -5.72 2.45
C ALA A 44 16.61 -5.87 1.00
N PRO A 45 17.17 -7.01 0.56
CA PRO A 45 17.53 -7.19 -0.86
C PRO A 45 16.31 -7.16 -1.79
N GLN A 46 15.25 -7.88 -1.45
CA GLN A 46 14.02 -7.97 -2.25
C GLN A 46 13.27 -6.64 -2.26
N LEU A 47 13.18 -5.97 -1.11
CA LEU A 47 12.55 -4.65 -1.00
C LEU A 47 13.26 -3.60 -1.85
N ARG A 48 14.61 -3.62 -1.89
CA ARG A 48 15.38 -2.73 -2.76
C ARG A 48 15.11 -3.01 -4.23
N ALA A 49 15.10 -4.28 -4.63
CA ALA A 49 14.77 -4.66 -5.99
C ALA A 49 13.35 -4.24 -6.38
N ALA A 50 12.39 -4.24 -5.43
CA ALA A 50 11.03 -3.75 -5.67
C ALA A 50 11.02 -2.22 -5.89
N ILE A 51 11.72 -1.45 -5.05
CA ILE A 51 11.88 0.00 -5.24
C ILE A 51 12.53 0.34 -6.59
N GLU A 52 13.55 -0.42 -7.00
CA GLU A 52 14.21 -0.24 -8.31
C GLU A 52 13.29 -0.52 -9.51
N ARG A 53 12.20 -1.27 -9.31
CA ARG A 53 11.14 -1.53 -10.31
C ARG A 53 9.95 -0.56 -10.18
N ASP A 54 10.09 0.50 -9.39
CA ASP A 54 9.03 1.48 -9.10
C ASP A 54 7.80 0.89 -8.38
N VAL A 55 7.96 -0.24 -7.69
CA VAL A 55 6.92 -0.82 -6.83
C VAL A 55 6.73 0.05 -5.59
N LEU A 56 5.48 0.35 -5.24
CA LEU A 56 5.17 1.07 -4.02
C LEU A 56 5.28 0.15 -2.80
N VAL A 57 6.12 0.52 -1.83
CA VAL A 57 6.41 -0.33 -0.67
C VAL A 57 6.03 0.35 0.65
N LEU A 58 5.02 -0.18 1.33
CA LEU A 58 4.65 0.21 2.69
C LEU A 58 5.23 -0.78 3.70
N VAL A 59 6.06 -0.31 4.62
CA VAL A 59 6.67 -1.16 5.66
C VAL A 59 6.25 -0.73 7.05
N LEU A 60 5.60 -1.65 7.78
CA LEU A 60 5.36 -1.52 9.20
C LEU A 60 6.34 -2.40 9.97
N VAL A 61 7.19 -1.76 10.75
CA VAL A 61 8.19 -2.44 11.57
C VAL A 61 7.69 -2.47 13.01
N HIS A 62 7.56 -3.67 13.59
CA HIS A 62 7.03 -3.80 14.95
C HIS A 62 7.97 -4.52 15.92
N GLY A 63 7.71 -4.32 17.21
CA GLY A 63 8.40 -4.97 18.32
C GLY A 63 9.60 -4.18 18.86
N GLU A 64 9.87 -4.38 20.14
CA GLU A 64 11.02 -3.80 20.83
C GLU A 64 12.25 -4.69 20.64
N THR A 65 13.27 -4.16 19.97
CA THR A 65 14.58 -4.82 19.88
C THR A 65 15.69 -3.79 19.68
N THR A 66 16.85 -4.11 20.22
CA THR A 66 18.11 -3.37 20.01
C THR A 66 18.71 -3.61 18.62
N ALA A 67 18.12 -4.50 17.81
CA ALA A 67 18.55 -4.71 16.44
C ALA A 67 18.55 -3.38 15.66
N SER A 68 19.61 -3.15 14.89
CA SER A 68 19.65 -2.05 13.92
C SER A 68 18.73 -2.38 12.75
N THR A 69 17.97 -1.40 12.28
CA THR A 69 17.29 -1.50 10.99
C THR A 69 18.25 -1.04 9.88
N PRO A 70 18.12 -1.59 8.66
CA PRO A 70 18.72 -0.96 7.49
C PRO A 70 18.22 0.48 7.32
N ALA A 71 18.92 1.26 6.50
CA ALA A 71 18.39 2.52 6.00
C ALA A 71 17.08 2.25 5.22
N TYR A 72 16.16 3.22 5.25
CA TYR A 72 14.81 3.05 4.68
C TYR A 72 14.68 3.59 3.25
N ASP A 73 15.58 4.49 2.87
CA ASP A 73 15.53 5.27 1.64
C ASP A 73 15.60 4.43 0.37
N ASP A 74 16.19 3.24 0.44
CA ASP A 74 16.33 2.31 -0.68
C ASP A 74 15.50 1.02 -0.54
N ILE A 75 14.62 0.91 0.46
CA ILE A 75 13.80 -0.30 0.68
C ILE A 75 12.32 -0.02 0.91
N ALA A 76 11.88 1.23 0.93
CA ALA A 76 10.50 1.57 1.20
C ALA A 76 10.07 2.86 0.51
N THR A 77 8.76 2.98 0.27
CA THR A 77 8.09 4.26 -0.04
C THR A 77 7.68 4.95 1.26
N ALA A 78 7.17 4.20 2.23
CA ALA A 78 6.88 4.72 3.57
C ALA A 78 7.15 3.66 4.63
N VAL A 79 7.68 4.11 5.77
CA VAL A 79 7.94 3.26 6.93
C VAL A 79 7.28 3.83 8.17
N ARG A 80 6.53 2.98 8.87
CA ARG A 80 6.04 3.24 10.22
C ARG A 80 6.58 2.22 11.21
N THR A 81 6.63 2.62 12.47
CA THR A 81 7.09 1.76 13.58
C THR A 81 6.08 1.66 14.70
N ILE A 82 5.92 0.47 15.27
CA ILE A 82 5.16 0.21 16.50
C ILE A 82 6.09 -0.46 17.51
N GLY A 83 6.29 0.17 18.67
CA GLY A 83 7.11 -0.44 19.73
C GLY A 83 6.41 -1.63 20.39
N ASN A 84 5.10 -1.49 20.64
CA ASN A 84 4.36 -2.32 21.59
C ASN A 84 3.01 -2.72 20.99
N GLY A 85 2.57 -3.95 21.25
CA GLY A 85 1.28 -4.45 20.77
C GLY A 85 1.43 -5.69 19.88
N ILE A 86 0.29 -6.27 19.52
CA ILE A 86 0.23 -7.43 18.63
C ILE A 86 0.11 -6.90 17.20
N THR A 87 1.06 -7.23 16.35
CA THR A 87 1.03 -6.95 14.92
C THR A 87 1.35 -8.27 14.20
N PRO A 88 0.55 -8.67 13.20
CA PRO A 88 0.78 -9.90 12.49
C PRO A 88 2.04 -9.81 11.63
N LEU A 89 2.63 -10.97 11.32
CA LEU A 89 3.41 -11.06 10.09
C LEU A 89 2.41 -10.95 8.94
N LEU A 90 2.56 -9.93 8.12
CA LEU A 90 1.72 -9.73 6.95
C LEU A 90 2.59 -9.31 5.76
N VAL A 91 2.31 -9.90 4.61
CA VAL A 91 2.74 -9.36 3.32
C VAL A 91 1.59 -9.46 2.33
N THR A 92 1.33 -8.39 1.59
CA THR A 92 0.48 -8.44 0.39
C THR A 92 1.27 -7.92 -0.80
N ALA A 93 1.09 -8.58 -1.94
CA ALA A 93 1.65 -8.18 -3.23
C ALA A 93 0.50 -7.81 -4.16
N ASP A 94 0.54 -6.58 -4.70
CA ASP A 94 -0.42 -6.02 -5.66
C ASP A 94 -1.87 -6.06 -5.19
N VAL A 95 -2.10 -6.23 -3.88
CA VAL A 95 -3.42 -6.47 -3.27
C VAL A 95 -4.14 -7.66 -3.93
N LYS A 96 -3.40 -8.66 -4.42
CA LYS A 96 -3.93 -9.86 -5.12
C LYS A 96 -3.63 -11.17 -4.39
N ARG A 97 -2.47 -11.22 -3.73
CA ARG A 97 -1.97 -12.40 -3.02
C ARG A 97 -1.14 -11.97 -1.82
N GLY A 98 -0.85 -12.90 -0.91
CA GLY A 98 -0.10 -12.55 0.28
C GLY A 98 0.18 -13.70 1.22
N LEU A 99 0.69 -13.34 2.38
CA LEU A 99 0.91 -14.23 3.51
C LEU A 99 0.55 -13.49 4.80
N THR A 100 -0.19 -14.15 5.69
CA THR A 100 -0.50 -13.64 7.03
C THR A 100 -0.20 -14.71 8.08
N GLY A 101 0.22 -14.32 9.28
CA GLY A 101 0.56 -15.28 10.32
C GLY A 101 1.06 -14.66 11.61
N HIS A 102 1.45 -15.52 12.55
CA HIS A 102 2.07 -15.06 13.78
C HIS A 102 3.53 -14.69 13.52
N ASP A 103 3.90 -13.46 13.85
CA ASP A 103 5.25 -12.90 13.69
C ASP A 103 6.37 -13.73 14.34
N ARG A 104 6.05 -14.43 15.43
CA ARG A 104 6.95 -15.34 16.15
C ARG A 104 7.46 -16.50 15.31
N VAL A 105 6.81 -16.84 14.19
CA VAL A 105 7.38 -17.80 13.22
C VAL A 105 8.76 -17.35 12.70
N LEU A 106 9.04 -16.04 12.70
CA LEU A 106 10.32 -15.47 12.26
C LEU A 106 11.33 -15.27 13.40
N THR A 107 10.89 -15.29 14.67
CA THR A 107 11.74 -14.95 15.83
C THR A 107 11.92 -16.09 16.83
N GLU A 108 11.02 -17.08 16.85
CA GLU A 108 11.00 -18.22 17.76
C GLU A 108 10.98 -19.55 16.96
N PRO A 109 12.15 -20.05 16.51
CA PRO A 109 12.23 -21.20 15.59
C PRO A 109 11.65 -22.51 16.15
N ASP A 110 11.66 -22.68 17.48
CA ASP A 110 11.19 -23.88 18.16
C ASP A 110 9.71 -23.79 18.59
N GLY A 111 9.03 -22.68 18.25
CA GLY A 111 7.62 -22.46 18.57
C GLY A 111 6.66 -23.10 17.56
N ASP A 112 5.46 -23.45 18.01
CA ASP A 112 4.38 -23.97 17.16
C ASP A 112 3.59 -22.81 16.53
N TYR A 113 4.26 -22.03 15.69
CA TYR A 113 3.68 -20.91 14.96
C TYR A 113 3.55 -21.22 13.48
N GLN A 114 2.57 -20.61 12.82
CA GLN A 114 2.33 -20.80 11.40
C GLN A 114 2.01 -19.49 10.70
N ALA A 115 2.27 -19.47 9.40
CA ALA A 115 1.80 -18.48 8.47
C ALA A 115 1.04 -19.15 7.33
N THR A 116 0.08 -18.44 6.76
CA THR A 116 -0.76 -18.90 5.67
C THR A 116 -0.51 -18.02 4.45
N VAL A 117 -0.03 -18.63 3.37
CA VAL A 117 0.01 -18.03 2.03
C VAL A 117 -1.39 -18.15 1.42
N PHE A 118 -1.80 -17.11 0.71
CA PHE A 118 -3.06 -17.06 0.00
C PHE A 118 -2.89 -16.44 -1.38
N ASP A 119 -3.56 -17.03 -2.37
CA ASP A 119 -3.73 -16.48 -3.72
C ASP A 119 -5.21 -16.15 -3.93
N SER A 120 -5.62 -14.98 -3.44
CA SER A 120 -7.00 -14.52 -3.41
C SER A 120 -7.06 -13.01 -3.25
N GLU A 121 -7.56 -12.34 -4.28
CA GLU A 121 -7.66 -10.87 -4.33
C GLU A 121 -8.55 -10.32 -3.21
N ASN A 122 -9.68 -10.96 -2.92
CA ASN A 122 -10.56 -10.56 -1.82
C ASN A 122 -9.85 -10.63 -0.47
N LEU A 123 -9.11 -11.73 -0.22
CA LEU A 123 -8.39 -11.88 1.05
C LEU A 123 -7.22 -10.90 1.15
N ALA A 124 -6.50 -10.67 0.05
CA ALA A 124 -5.43 -9.68 -0.01
C ALA A 124 -5.94 -8.26 0.25
N HIS A 125 -7.10 -7.91 -0.32
CA HIS A 125 -7.78 -6.64 -0.09
C HIS A 125 -8.23 -6.48 1.36
N ASP A 126 -8.82 -7.52 1.96
CA ASP A 126 -9.25 -7.50 3.35
C ASP A 126 -8.07 -7.33 4.32
N GLU A 127 -6.98 -8.08 4.12
CA GLU A 127 -5.76 -7.97 4.92
C GLU A 127 -5.07 -6.61 4.75
N PHE A 128 -5.01 -6.07 3.53
CA PHE A 128 -4.49 -4.73 3.26
C PHE A 128 -5.32 -3.64 3.94
N THR A 129 -6.64 -3.73 3.85
CA THR A 129 -7.56 -2.77 4.50
C THR A 129 -7.43 -2.84 6.02
N MET A 130 -7.34 -4.04 6.59
CA MET A 130 -7.10 -4.26 8.02
C MET A 130 -5.75 -3.67 8.45
N PHE A 131 -4.68 -3.92 7.69
CA PHE A 131 -3.37 -3.33 7.91
C PHE A 131 -3.44 -1.82 8.01
N LEU A 132 -4.07 -1.15 7.04
CA LEU A 132 -4.19 0.30 7.02
C LEU A 132 -5.05 0.81 8.19
N GLY A 133 -6.20 0.17 8.43
CA GLY A 133 -7.18 0.62 9.41
C GLY A 133 -6.76 0.42 10.87
N VAL A 134 -6.02 -0.65 11.15
CA VAL A 134 -5.66 -1.05 12.52
C VAL A 134 -4.21 -0.75 12.81
N HIS A 135 -3.29 -1.26 11.99
CA HIS A 135 -1.88 -1.29 12.36
C HIS A 135 -1.13 -0.05 11.88
N TRP A 136 -1.29 0.34 10.62
CA TRP A 136 -0.57 1.46 10.03
C TRP A 136 -0.79 2.77 10.79
N LEU A 137 -2.03 3.05 11.19
CA LEU A 137 -2.38 4.27 11.92
C LEU A 137 -1.91 4.29 13.37
N MET A 138 -1.70 3.14 13.99
CA MET A 138 -1.05 3.05 15.31
C MET A 138 0.46 3.34 15.22
N GLY A 139 1.05 3.14 14.04
CA GLY A 139 2.48 3.32 13.82
C GLY A 139 2.92 4.79 13.80
N THR A 140 4.11 5.03 14.34
CA THR A 140 4.81 6.31 14.21
C THR A 140 5.56 6.35 12.88
N GLU A 141 5.33 7.38 12.06
CA GLU A 141 6.07 7.64 10.82
C GLU A 141 7.57 7.80 11.08
N ARG A 142 8.38 7.06 10.34
CA ARG A 142 9.85 7.09 10.43
C ARG A 142 10.51 7.50 9.13
N TYR A 143 9.88 7.19 8.02
CA TYR A 143 10.38 7.52 6.70
C TYR A 143 9.21 7.62 5.73
N VAL A 144 9.30 8.58 4.82
CA VAL A 144 8.45 8.69 3.64
C VAL A 144 9.32 9.20 2.51
N ALA A 145 9.28 8.55 1.37
CA ALA A 145 10.01 8.95 0.18
C ALA A 145 9.55 10.33 -0.33
N SER A 146 10.41 11.00 -1.07
CA SER A 146 9.98 12.08 -1.96
C SER A 146 9.06 11.51 -3.04
N VAL A 147 8.19 12.36 -3.60
CA VAL A 147 7.36 11.92 -4.73
C VAL A 147 8.24 11.42 -5.89
N GLY A 148 7.83 10.33 -6.51
CA GLY A 148 8.56 9.69 -7.61
C GLY A 148 8.55 10.49 -8.91
N SER A 149 9.00 9.85 -10.00
CA SER A 149 8.85 10.41 -11.35
C SER A 149 7.41 10.31 -11.83
N PHE A 150 7.02 11.22 -12.71
CA PHE A 150 5.74 11.22 -13.42
C PHE A 150 5.98 11.07 -14.93
N PRO A 151 5.03 10.54 -15.72
CA PRO A 151 3.70 10.06 -15.31
C PRO A 151 3.74 8.69 -14.61
N GLN A 152 2.73 8.41 -13.78
CA GLN A 152 2.52 7.10 -13.15
C GLN A 152 1.05 6.69 -13.26
N THR A 153 0.80 5.44 -13.64
CA THR A 153 -0.55 4.86 -13.73
C THR A 153 -0.75 3.85 -12.62
N PHE A 154 -1.91 3.89 -11.98
CA PHE A 154 -2.27 3.04 -10.86
C PHE A 154 -3.61 2.35 -11.14
N SER A 155 -3.63 1.02 -10.96
CA SER A 155 -4.88 0.25 -10.90
C SER A 155 -5.41 0.21 -9.45
N ALA A 156 -4.50 0.15 -8.47
CA ALA A 156 -4.84 0.29 -7.05
C ALA A 156 -4.90 1.78 -6.64
N PHE A 157 -6.12 2.25 -6.37
CA PHE A 157 -6.41 3.66 -6.10
C PHE A 157 -5.71 4.22 -4.86
N GLU A 158 -5.45 3.40 -3.84
CA GLU A 158 -4.74 3.80 -2.62
C GLU A 158 -3.33 4.33 -2.90
N PHE A 159 -2.70 3.80 -3.95
CA PHE A 159 -1.36 4.22 -4.37
C PHE A 159 -1.40 5.54 -5.12
N ALA A 160 -2.42 5.76 -5.96
CA ALA A 160 -2.65 7.08 -6.54
C ALA A 160 -2.90 8.13 -5.46
N VAL A 161 -3.69 7.80 -4.43
CA VAL A 161 -3.94 8.67 -3.27
C VAL A 161 -2.65 8.99 -2.52
N LEU A 162 -1.79 7.98 -2.28
CA LEU A 162 -0.50 8.20 -1.64
C LEU A 162 0.38 9.15 -2.46
N THR A 163 0.58 8.84 -3.74
CA THR A 163 1.44 9.64 -4.64
C THR A 163 0.92 11.07 -4.76
N ALA A 164 -0.39 11.27 -4.91
CA ALA A 164 -0.99 12.59 -4.95
C ALA A 164 -0.82 13.35 -3.63
N ALA A 165 -0.96 12.69 -2.48
CA ALA A 165 -0.74 13.31 -1.18
C ALA A 165 0.71 13.79 -1.00
N LEU A 166 1.69 12.99 -1.45
CA LEU A 166 3.10 13.36 -1.43
C LEU A 166 3.40 14.54 -2.36
N ALA A 167 2.84 14.54 -3.58
CA ALA A 167 2.97 15.66 -4.52
C ALA A 167 2.43 16.96 -3.92
N LEU A 168 1.22 16.95 -3.36
CA LEU A 168 0.59 18.13 -2.76
C LEU A 168 1.36 18.61 -1.52
N ARG A 169 1.86 17.70 -0.68
CA ARG A 169 2.71 18.03 0.46
C ARG A 169 3.97 18.79 0.01
N ASP A 170 4.59 18.32 -1.05
CA ASP A 170 5.82 18.88 -1.60
C ASP A 170 5.55 20.05 -2.56
N LYS A 171 4.28 20.47 -2.69
CA LYS A 171 3.79 21.56 -3.55
C LYS A 171 4.14 21.38 -5.02
N ILE A 172 4.11 20.13 -5.48
CA ILE A 172 4.31 19.76 -6.88
C ILE A 172 2.93 19.72 -7.55
N PRO A 173 2.63 20.63 -8.50
CA PRO A 173 1.38 20.60 -9.26
C PRO A 173 1.28 19.32 -10.08
N ILE A 174 0.14 18.63 -9.98
CA ILE A 174 -0.14 17.40 -10.72
C ILE A 174 -1.53 17.43 -11.33
N THR A 175 -1.69 16.71 -12.44
CA THR A 175 -2.98 16.41 -13.08
C THR A 175 -3.32 14.94 -12.92
N ALA A 176 -4.62 14.63 -13.01
CA ALA A 176 -5.12 13.27 -13.09
C ALA A 176 -5.85 13.07 -14.44
N SER A 177 -5.76 11.86 -14.96
CA SER A 177 -6.64 11.33 -16.01
C SER A 177 -7.13 9.97 -15.54
N ALA A 178 -8.44 9.81 -15.35
CA ALA A 178 -9.00 8.61 -14.73
C ALA A 178 -10.19 8.06 -15.52
N ALA A 179 -10.21 6.75 -15.71
CA ALA A 179 -11.39 6.00 -16.13
C ALA A 179 -12.24 5.73 -14.91
N VAL A 180 -13.51 6.15 -14.94
CA VAL A 180 -14.37 6.18 -13.76
C VAL A 180 -15.79 5.71 -14.04
N VAL A 181 -16.48 5.27 -12.98
CA VAL A 181 -17.90 4.95 -12.97
C VAL A 181 -18.62 5.91 -12.03
N SER A 182 -19.67 6.57 -12.52
CA SER A 182 -20.52 7.44 -11.70
C SER A 182 -21.21 6.64 -10.60
N THR A 183 -21.10 7.07 -9.34
CA THR A 183 -21.74 6.40 -8.20
C THR A 183 -23.25 6.67 -8.14
N ALA A 184 -23.74 7.68 -8.87
CA ALA A 184 -25.14 8.05 -8.89
C ALA A 184 -26.00 7.15 -9.80
N ASP A 185 -25.46 6.76 -10.95
CA ASP A 185 -26.20 6.08 -12.01
C ASP A 185 -25.45 4.92 -12.69
N GLY A 186 -24.18 4.70 -12.35
CA GLY A 186 -23.37 3.61 -12.89
C GLY A 186 -22.79 3.89 -14.29
N THR A 187 -22.89 5.11 -14.81
CA THR A 187 -22.37 5.45 -16.14
C THR A 187 -20.84 5.51 -16.12
N GLU A 188 -20.19 4.83 -17.09
CA GLU A 188 -18.74 4.90 -17.29
C GLU A 188 -18.35 6.17 -18.08
N THR A 189 -17.27 6.82 -17.67
CA THR A 189 -16.72 8.00 -18.36
C THR A 189 -15.23 8.16 -18.05
N THR A 190 -14.61 9.20 -18.61
CA THR A 190 -13.26 9.64 -18.29
C THR A 190 -13.30 11.06 -17.74
N ILE A 191 -12.54 11.31 -16.69
CA ILE A 191 -12.33 12.65 -16.13
C ILE A 191 -10.86 13.01 -16.21
N SER A 192 -10.57 14.28 -16.42
CA SER A 192 -9.19 14.78 -16.39
C SER A 192 -9.13 16.22 -15.88
N GLY A 193 -8.04 16.55 -15.21
CA GLY A 193 -7.76 17.90 -14.76
C GLY A 193 -6.78 17.97 -13.59
N PRO A 194 -6.52 19.18 -13.06
CA PRO A 194 -5.68 19.35 -11.87
C PRO A 194 -6.19 18.55 -10.67
N VAL A 195 -5.27 17.97 -9.91
CA VAL A 195 -5.58 17.46 -8.57
C VAL A 195 -5.50 18.62 -7.58
N VAL A 196 -6.65 19.01 -7.04
CA VAL A 196 -6.75 20.18 -6.14
C VAL A 196 -6.84 19.79 -4.66
N ASN A 197 -7.18 18.53 -4.36
CA ASN A 197 -7.25 18.04 -2.99
C ASN A 197 -7.09 16.52 -2.92
N VAL A 198 -6.60 16.03 -1.79
CA VAL A 198 -6.55 14.61 -1.46
C VAL A 198 -7.01 14.43 -0.01
N ARG A 199 -7.97 13.52 0.23
CA ARG A 199 -8.38 13.10 1.58
C ARG A 199 -7.79 11.72 1.88
N GLN A 200 -6.92 11.64 2.88
CA GLN A 200 -6.19 10.41 3.23
C GLN A 200 -5.61 10.44 4.65
N SER A 201 -5.23 9.27 5.16
CA SER A 201 -4.55 9.06 6.44
C SER A 201 -3.29 8.18 6.37
N LEU A 202 -2.87 7.82 5.15
CA LEU A 202 -1.68 7.02 4.82
C LEU A 202 -0.36 7.70 5.23
N VAL A 203 -0.22 9.01 4.99
CA VAL A 203 1.02 9.77 5.29
C VAL A 203 0.71 11.12 5.91
N TYR A 204 1.69 11.69 6.62
CA TYR A 204 1.55 13.05 7.17
C TYR A 204 1.92 14.15 6.15
N PRO A 205 1.21 15.29 6.15
CA PRO A 205 0.05 15.60 6.99
C PRO A 205 -1.21 14.83 6.54
N ALA A 206 -1.88 14.17 7.50
CA ALA A 206 -3.14 13.48 7.24
C ALA A 206 -4.25 14.52 7.05
N SER A 207 -4.95 14.43 5.92
CA SER A 207 -6.10 15.29 5.59
C SER A 207 -7.43 14.68 6.03
N SER A 208 -7.41 13.43 6.50
CA SER A 208 -8.54 12.77 7.17
C SER A 208 -8.09 12.02 8.42
N SER A 209 -8.95 12.02 9.44
CA SER A 209 -8.84 11.13 10.60
C SER A 209 -9.55 9.79 10.42
N ASN A 210 -10.27 9.61 9.31
CA ASN A 210 -10.96 8.36 8.99
C ASN A 210 -10.05 7.48 8.11
N PRO A 211 -9.62 6.29 8.59
CA PRO A 211 -8.76 5.38 7.84
C PRO A 211 -9.30 4.98 6.47
N ALA A 212 -10.62 4.93 6.34
CA ALA A 212 -11.32 4.49 5.12
C ALA A 212 -11.49 5.60 4.09
N GLU A 213 -11.28 6.88 4.46
CA GLU A 213 -11.40 7.97 3.50
C GLU A 213 -10.13 8.09 2.68
N ARG A 214 -10.26 7.77 1.40
CA ARG A 214 -9.22 7.83 0.38
C ARG A 214 -9.88 8.38 -0.87
N SER A 215 -9.69 9.66 -1.12
CA SER A 215 -10.31 10.31 -2.28
C SER A 215 -9.40 11.37 -2.89
N ILE A 216 -9.46 11.52 -4.20
CA ILE A 216 -8.81 12.58 -4.97
C ILE A 216 -9.90 13.52 -5.47
N THR A 217 -9.69 14.83 -5.35
CA THR A 217 -10.54 15.84 -5.98
C THR A 217 -9.86 16.35 -7.24
N VAL A 218 -10.54 16.19 -8.38
CA VAL A 218 -10.07 16.62 -9.70
C VAL A 218 -10.91 17.81 -10.14
N GLU A 219 -10.26 18.90 -10.55
CA GLU A 219 -10.93 20.08 -11.11
C GLU A 219 -11.25 19.81 -12.59
N THR A 220 -12.53 19.74 -12.95
CA THR A 220 -13.00 19.49 -14.33
C THR A 220 -13.62 20.75 -14.93
N ASP A 221 -13.97 20.72 -16.22
CA ASP A 221 -14.66 21.84 -16.87
C ASP A 221 -16.03 22.17 -16.23
N ASP A 222 -16.68 21.18 -15.61
CA ASP A 222 -17.96 21.32 -14.91
C ASP A 222 -17.79 21.61 -13.40
N GLY A 223 -16.55 21.81 -12.94
CA GLY A 223 -16.17 22.04 -11.55
C GLY A 223 -15.49 20.86 -10.87
N PRO A 224 -15.22 20.95 -9.55
CA PRO A 224 -14.47 19.93 -8.83
C PRO A 224 -15.33 18.68 -8.58
N VAL A 225 -14.76 17.51 -8.86
CA VAL A 225 -15.40 16.20 -8.62
C VAL A 225 -14.53 15.34 -7.71
N THR A 226 -15.16 14.49 -6.89
CA THR A 226 -14.47 13.55 -6.00
C THR A 226 -14.41 12.15 -6.61
N VAL A 227 -13.24 11.54 -6.51
CA VAL A 227 -12.94 10.20 -7.01
C VAL A 227 -12.51 9.33 -5.83
N GLY A 228 -13.10 8.15 -5.70
CA GLY A 228 -12.75 7.13 -4.73
C GLY A 228 -12.24 5.85 -5.38
N GLY A 229 -11.74 4.92 -4.57
CA GLY A 229 -11.29 3.61 -5.04
C GLY A 229 -12.43 2.62 -5.30
N ASN A 230 -12.07 1.36 -5.49
CA ASN A 230 -13.03 0.27 -5.70
C ASN A 230 -14.09 0.24 -4.58
N GLY A 231 -15.37 0.15 -4.96
CA GLY A 231 -16.50 0.15 -4.03
C GLY A 231 -16.84 1.53 -3.44
N ALA A 232 -16.35 2.63 -4.04
CA ALA A 232 -16.72 3.98 -3.66
C ALA A 232 -18.24 4.19 -3.73
N THR A 233 -18.80 4.79 -2.67
CA THR A 233 -20.23 5.10 -2.56
C THR A 233 -20.51 6.53 -2.08
N LYS A 234 -19.48 7.24 -1.61
CA LYS A 234 -19.61 8.62 -1.10
C LYS A 234 -19.07 9.64 -2.10
N GLU A 235 -18.04 9.25 -2.83
CA GLU A 235 -17.42 10.02 -3.90
C GLU A 235 -18.34 10.06 -5.13
N ALA A 236 -18.18 11.07 -5.98
CA ALA A 236 -18.97 11.17 -7.22
C ALA A 236 -18.65 10.02 -8.20
N TYR A 237 -17.43 9.51 -8.12
CA TYR A 237 -16.88 8.52 -9.03
C TYR A 237 -16.12 7.41 -8.30
N GLU A 238 -16.35 6.17 -8.73
CA GLU A 238 -15.47 5.02 -8.49
C GLU A 238 -14.40 4.96 -9.57
N CYS A 239 -13.13 4.88 -9.19
CA CYS A 239 -12.00 4.79 -10.11
C CYS A 239 -11.75 3.34 -10.55
N ARG A 240 -11.50 3.15 -11.86
CA ARG A 240 -10.97 1.90 -12.41
C ARG A 240 -9.45 1.95 -12.56
N ASP A 241 -8.97 3.02 -13.18
CA ASP A 241 -7.56 3.29 -13.41
C ASP A 241 -7.33 4.80 -13.40
N ILE A 242 -6.17 5.23 -12.91
CA ILE A 242 -5.80 6.65 -12.85
C ILE A 242 -4.32 6.84 -13.19
N THR A 243 -4.06 7.78 -14.09
CA THR A 243 -2.72 8.30 -14.37
C THR A 243 -2.55 9.65 -13.69
N LEU A 244 -1.48 9.79 -12.92
CA LEU A 244 -1.02 11.07 -12.38
C LEU A 244 0.16 11.57 -13.21
N ASP A 245 0.15 12.85 -13.55
CA ASP A 245 1.25 13.51 -14.28
C ASP A 245 1.57 14.88 -13.68
N ARG A 246 2.72 15.45 -13.98
CA ARG A 246 3.03 16.85 -13.62
C ARG A 246 2.11 17.79 -14.37
N ASP A 247 1.66 18.85 -13.68
CA ASP A 247 1.01 19.96 -14.36
C ASP A 247 2.08 20.92 -14.89
N ASP A 248 2.49 20.72 -16.15
CA ASP A 248 3.46 21.56 -16.84
C ASP A 248 2.86 22.91 -17.31
N ARG A 249 1.57 23.17 -17.03
CA ARG A 249 0.93 24.46 -17.32
C ARG A 249 1.38 25.49 -16.28
N GLN A 250 2.48 26.18 -16.58
CA GLN A 250 2.85 27.45 -15.95
C GLN A 250 2.24 28.64 -16.68
#